data_AF-A0A259S4K2-F1
#
_entry.id   AF-A0A259S4K2-F1
#
_cell.length_a   1.000
_cell.length_b   1.000
_cell.length_c   1.000
_cell.angle_alpha   90.00
_cell.angle_beta   90.00
_cell.angle_gamma   90.00
#
_symmetry.space_group_name_H-M   'P 1'
#
loop_
_entity.id
_entity.type
_entity.pdbx_description
1 polymer ?
#
loop_
_entity_poly.entity_id
_entity_poly.type
_entity_poly.pdbx_seq_one_letter_code
_entity_poly.pdbx_strand_id
1 'polypeptide(L)'
;MAEATEDRATEDKAQQGDFFDQLLDSPTTQQSFTIGFRGYDKTEVDAHLTALKEELRRATESGAKTDAHLRSELDKAAEKHRQELTKATAAHEKRAAKLEADLATANAKIAESAQQIQSLSTALAGSQEDIDEATSRSQFETVLRVAEEQASVLIQNAAVQAERLLEAARDEAAAKRAELDADVARITAQAERDADQVRLKMETEFTAHTAQVEREAAHAAEKVNHAEQEAHSIRTEAEKGAAALRAMVTRETTDLRVSAEREVREMNARVLEMEESLTRRQDDAQQEFLVLHNQAVAHAERITADANEQVASSLAHAERISAKAEDYERLMRSQASAIEAEAQVRARETLDRARTKSQKIVDMVTAHTANVVRDAD
;
A
#
# COMPACT_ATOMS: atom_id res chain seq x y z
N MET A 1 -44.69 18.02 -42.75
CA MET A 1 -43.37 17.38 -42.50
C MET A 1 -42.42 18.36 -41.80
N ALA A 2 -42.88 19.09 -40.78
CA ALA A 2 -42.07 20.07 -40.05
C ALA A 2 -42.05 19.84 -38.53
N GLU A 3 -42.68 18.75 -38.06
CA GLU A 3 -42.94 18.52 -36.63
C GLU A 3 -42.09 17.37 -36.05
N ALA A 4 -41.23 16.74 -36.85
CA ALA A 4 -40.44 15.57 -36.45
C ALA A 4 -38.95 15.88 -36.18
N THR A 5 -38.51 17.13 -36.34
CA THR A 5 -37.12 17.56 -36.18
C THR A 5 -36.84 18.32 -34.89
N GLU A 6 -37.86 18.86 -34.22
CA GLU A 6 -37.68 19.51 -32.91
C GLU A 6 -37.54 18.50 -31.77
N ASP A 7 -38.21 17.35 -31.85
CA ASP A 7 -38.22 16.35 -30.77
C ASP A 7 -36.89 15.57 -30.62
N ARG A 8 -36.07 15.51 -31.68
CA ARG A 8 -34.74 14.88 -31.61
C ARG A 8 -33.66 15.77 -30.98
N ALA A 9 -33.80 17.09 -31.09
CA ALA A 9 -32.83 18.03 -30.53
C ALA A 9 -33.01 18.22 -29.01
N THR A 10 -34.23 17.97 -28.51
CA THR A 10 -34.57 17.96 -27.08
C THR A 10 -34.14 16.67 -26.38
N GLU A 11 -34.23 15.51 -27.03
CA GLU A 11 -33.75 14.23 -26.49
C GLU A 11 -32.22 14.17 -26.32
N ASP A 12 -31.45 14.75 -27.26
CA ASP A 12 -29.97 14.74 -27.23
C ASP A 12 -29.40 15.68 -26.15
N LYS A 13 -30.11 16.80 -25.87
CA LYS A 13 -29.79 17.70 -24.74
C LYS A 13 -30.14 17.11 -23.38
N ALA A 14 -31.19 16.31 -23.29
CA ALA A 14 -31.57 15.64 -22.05
C ALA A 14 -30.55 14.56 -21.65
N GLN A 15 -30.01 13.80 -22.63
CA GLN A 15 -29.01 12.76 -22.36
C GLN A 15 -27.62 13.32 -22.00
N GLN A 16 -27.22 14.48 -22.55
CA GLN A 16 -25.94 15.11 -22.20
C GLN A 16 -25.94 15.79 -20.82
N GLY A 17 -27.09 16.32 -20.38
CA GLY A 17 -27.26 16.89 -19.03
C GLY A 17 -27.16 15.84 -17.93
N ASP A 18 -27.80 14.68 -18.13
CA ASP A 18 -27.82 13.59 -17.14
C ASP A 18 -26.44 12.96 -16.90
N PHE A 19 -25.57 12.89 -17.92
CA PHE A 19 -24.23 12.32 -17.78
C PHE A 19 -23.32 13.17 -16.88
N PHE A 20 -23.37 14.50 -17.05
CA PHE A 20 -22.56 15.43 -16.25
C PHE A 20 -23.06 15.52 -14.81
N ASP A 21 -24.38 15.49 -14.59
CA ASP A 21 -24.95 15.46 -13.23
C ASP A 21 -24.65 14.13 -12.53
N GLN A 22 -24.65 12.98 -13.22
CA GLN A 22 -24.21 11.70 -12.63
C GLN A 22 -22.72 11.67 -12.25
N LEU A 23 -21.88 12.38 -13.00
CA LEU A 23 -20.46 12.50 -12.73
C LEU A 23 -20.17 13.48 -11.58
N LEU A 24 -20.99 14.53 -11.43
CA LEU A 24 -20.92 15.51 -10.34
C LEU A 24 -21.51 14.97 -9.04
N ASP A 25 -22.49 14.08 -9.11
CA ASP A 25 -23.13 13.40 -7.97
C ASP A 25 -22.44 12.08 -7.60
N SER A 26 -21.32 11.74 -8.26
CA SER A 26 -20.44 10.67 -7.79
C SER A 26 -19.67 11.18 -6.58
N PRO A 27 -19.99 10.73 -5.35
CA PRO A 27 -19.23 11.16 -4.19
C PRO A 27 -17.83 10.59 -4.34
N THR A 28 -16.85 11.45 -4.64
CA THR A 28 -15.43 11.21 -4.36
C THR A 28 -15.28 11.08 -2.86
N THR A 29 -15.71 9.94 -2.35
CA THR A 29 -15.59 9.55 -0.96
C THR A 29 -14.10 9.29 -0.81
N GLN A 30 -13.36 10.23 -0.22
CA GLN A 30 -12.01 9.98 0.25
C GLN A 30 -12.12 8.90 1.34
N GLN A 31 -12.12 7.63 0.93
CA GLN A 31 -12.29 6.49 1.84
C GLN A 31 -10.96 6.21 2.52
N SER A 32 -10.91 6.49 3.82
CA SER A 32 -9.77 6.19 4.68
C SER A 32 -9.76 4.70 5.04
N PHE A 33 -8.71 3.99 4.67
CA PHE A 33 -8.48 2.60 5.08
C PHE A 33 -8.22 2.50 6.59
N THR A 34 -8.69 1.43 7.23
CA THR A 34 -8.39 1.18 8.65
C THR A 34 -6.90 0.86 8.85
N ILE A 35 -6.27 1.50 9.86
CA ILE A 35 -4.85 1.34 10.19
C ILE A 35 -4.72 0.37 11.37
N GLY A 36 -4.15 -0.81 11.13
CA GLY A 36 -3.77 -1.78 12.15
C GLY A 36 -2.35 -1.60 12.70
N PHE A 37 -1.94 -2.47 13.62
CA PHE A 37 -0.67 -2.40 14.38
C PHE A 37 0.62 -2.45 13.50
N ARG A 38 0.50 -2.74 12.20
CA ARG A 38 1.61 -2.76 11.23
C ARG A 38 1.25 -2.11 9.87
N GLY A 39 0.29 -1.19 9.83
CA GLY A 39 -0.15 -0.51 8.60
C GLY A 39 -1.61 -0.78 8.25
N TYR A 40 -2.02 -0.42 7.02
CA TYR A 40 -3.39 -0.59 6.55
C TYR A 40 -3.85 -2.05 6.52
N ASP A 41 -5.14 -2.28 6.76
CA ASP A 41 -5.74 -3.61 6.63
C ASP A 41 -5.63 -4.09 5.17
N LYS A 42 -4.82 -5.13 4.96
CA LYS A 42 -4.55 -5.70 3.65
C LYS A 42 -5.83 -6.21 2.98
N THR A 43 -6.77 -6.76 3.73
CA THR A 43 -8.02 -7.30 3.17
C THR A 43 -8.93 -6.20 2.64
N GLU A 44 -8.99 -5.07 3.34
CA GLU A 44 -9.76 -3.89 2.94
C GLU A 44 -9.14 -3.24 1.69
N VAL A 45 -7.81 -3.09 1.68
CA VAL A 45 -7.07 -2.55 0.52
C VAL A 45 -7.19 -3.46 -0.70
N ASP A 46 -7.05 -4.78 -0.54
CA ASP A 46 -7.20 -5.74 -1.64
C ASP A 46 -8.64 -5.73 -2.19
N ALA A 47 -9.66 -5.66 -1.32
CA ALA A 47 -11.05 -5.54 -1.73
C ALA A 47 -11.31 -4.25 -2.53
N HIS A 48 -10.78 -3.12 -2.07
CA HIS A 48 -10.92 -1.85 -2.78
C HIS A 48 -10.15 -1.84 -4.12
N LEU A 49 -8.96 -2.43 -4.17
CA LEU A 49 -8.21 -2.63 -5.41
C LEU A 49 -9.00 -3.49 -6.41
N THR A 50 -9.71 -4.52 -5.94
CA THR A 50 -10.58 -5.31 -6.81
C THR A 50 -11.80 -4.53 -7.31
N ALA A 51 -12.42 -3.72 -6.45
CA ALA A 51 -13.52 -2.85 -6.83
C ALA A 51 -13.09 -1.80 -7.88
N LEU A 52 -11.96 -1.12 -7.64
CA LEU A 52 -11.42 -0.11 -8.55
C LEU A 52 -11.00 -0.72 -9.90
N LYS A 53 -10.45 -1.94 -9.91
CA LYS A 53 -10.15 -2.67 -11.15
C LYS A 53 -11.41 -3.03 -11.92
N GLU A 54 -12.48 -3.41 -11.22
CA GLU A 54 -13.76 -3.73 -11.83
C GLU A 54 -14.48 -2.47 -12.37
N GLU A 55 -14.39 -1.35 -11.65
CA GLU A 55 -14.85 -0.04 -12.14
C GLU A 55 -14.07 0.42 -13.38
N LEU A 56 -12.73 0.29 -13.35
CA LEU A 56 -11.90 0.58 -14.51
C LEU A 56 -12.28 -0.30 -15.70
N ARG A 57 -12.50 -1.60 -15.48
CA ARG A 57 -12.96 -2.52 -16.52
C ARG A 57 -14.30 -2.06 -17.10
N ARG A 58 -15.28 -1.73 -16.26
CA ARG A 58 -16.59 -1.23 -16.71
C ARG A 58 -16.50 0.09 -17.48
N ALA A 59 -15.66 1.02 -17.03
CA ALA A 59 -15.42 2.29 -17.72
C ALA A 59 -14.74 2.08 -19.08
N THR A 60 -13.78 1.14 -19.17
CA THR A 60 -13.17 0.80 -20.47
C THR A 60 -14.15 0.11 -21.42
N GLU A 61 -15.05 -0.72 -20.90
CA GLU A 61 -16.09 -1.39 -21.70
C GLU A 61 -17.18 -0.42 -22.15
N SER A 62 -17.56 0.57 -21.32
CA SER A 62 -18.49 1.63 -21.73
C SER A 62 -17.85 2.57 -22.76
N GLY A 63 -16.57 2.91 -22.60
CA GLY A 63 -15.78 3.62 -23.61
C GLY A 63 -15.73 2.88 -24.95
N ALA A 64 -15.42 1.58 -24.93
CA ALA A 64 -15.41 0.77 -26.15
C ALA A 64 -16.79 0.69 -26.84
N LYS A 65 -17.88 0.63 -26.06
CA LYS A 65 -19.25 0.63 -26.59
C LYS A 65 -19.64 1.96 -27.22
N THR A 66 -19.29 3.08 -26.58
CA THR A 66 -19.57 4.42 -27.11
C THR A 66 -18.77 4.69 -28.38
N ASP A 67 -17.49 4.32 -28.42
CA ASP A 67 -16.67 4.37 -29.63
C ASP A 67 -17.24 3.54 -30.78
N ALA A 68 -17.71 2.31 -30.48
CA ALA A 68 -18.34 1.46 -31.48
C ALA A 68 -19.66 2.07 -32.00
N HIS A 69 -20.43 2.72 -31.14
CA HIS A 69 -21.66 3.40 -31.52
C HIS A 69 -21.38 4.60 -32.43
N LEU A 70 -20.42 5.46 -32.05
CA LEU A 70 -20.01 6.62 -32.86
C LEU A 70 -19.50 6.21 -34.24
N ARG A 71 -18.70 5.13 -34.31
CA ARG A 71 -18.26 4.58 -35.60
C ARG A 71 -19.43 4.11 -36.46
N SER A 72 -20.42 3.43 -35.86
CA SER A 72 -21.62 3.00 -36.59
C SER A 72 -22.44 4.16 -37.13
N GLU A 73 -22.59 5.25 -36.36
CA GLU A 73 -23.31 6.45 -36.82
C GLU A 73 -22.54 7.18 -37.93
N LEU A 74 -21.20 7.26 -37.84
CA LEU A 74 -20.36 7.79 -38.91
C LEU A 74 -20.50 6.99 -40.21
N ASP A 75 -20.50 5.65 -40.12
CA ASP A 75 -20.69 4.78 -41.30
C ASP A 75 -22.07 4.99 -41.94
N LYS A 76 -23.12 5.11 -41.12
CA LYS A 76 -24.49 5.43 -41.60
C LYS A 76 -24.56 6.81 -42.26
N ALA A 77 -23.90 7.81 -41.70
CA ALA A 77 -23.86 9.15 -42.26
C ALA A 77 -23.10 9.18 -43.60
N ALA A 78 -21.96 8.49 -43.68
CA ALA A 78 -21.18 8.35 -44.90
C ALA A 78 -21.99 7.66 -46.01
N GLU A 79 -22.71 6.59 -45.69
CA GLU A 79 -23.54 5.87 -46.65
C GLU A 79 -24.72 6.72 -47.15
N LYS A 80 -25.37 7.50 -46.26
CA LYS A 80 -26.41 8.46 -46.66
C LYS A 80 -25.87 9.51 -47.63
N HIS A 81 -24.73 10.14 -47.32
CA HIS A 81 -24.12 11.11 -48.22
C HIS A 81 -23.74 10.51 -49.57
N ARG A 82 -23.22 9.28 -49.57
CA ARG A 82 -22.93 8.55 -50.82
C ARG A 82 -24.18 8.34 -51.66
N GLN A 83 -25.31 7.98 -51.04
CA GLN A 83 -26.59 7.81 -51.71
C GLN A 83 -27.18 9.13 -52.23
N GLU A 84 -26.99 10.24 -51.51
CA GLU A 84 -27.40 11.56 -51.98
C GLU A 84 -26.58 12.02 -53.18
N LEU A 85 -25.25 11.80 -53.15
CA LEU A 85 -24.37 12.10 -54.27
C LEU A 85 -24.77 11.31 -55.53
N THR A 86 -25.03 10.00 -55.40
CA THR A 86 -25.45 9.19 -56.57
C THR A 86 -26.81 9.60 -57.12
N LYS A 87 -27.76 10.00 -56.26
CA LYS A 87 -29.04 10.55 -56.70
C LYS A 87 -28.88 11.89 -57.41
N ALA A 88 -28.02 12.76 -56.88
CA ALA A 88 -27.74 14.06 -57.48
C ALA A 88 -27.08 13.90 -58.86
N THR A 89 -26.06 13.04 -58.99
CA THR A 89 -25.39 12.78 -60.28
C THR A 89 -26.37 12.21 -61.30
N ALA A 90 -27.19 11.23 -60.93
CA ALA A 90 -28.21 10.66 -61.82
C ALA A 90 -29.26 11.70 -62.26
N ALA A 91 -29.66 12.61 -61.37
CA ALA A 91 -30.57 13.71 -61.71
C ALA A 91 -29.92 14.71 -62.68
N HIS A 92 -28.64 15.01 -62.51
CA HIS A 92 -27.87 15.85 -63.43
C HIS A 92 -27.72 15.21 -64.82
N GLU A 93 -27.37 13.93 -64.89
CA GLU A 93 -27.27 13.18 -66.15
C GLU A 93 -28.61 13.16 -66.91
N LYS A 94 -29.72 12.93 -66.20
CA LYS A 94 -31.07 12.96 -66.80
C LYS A 94 -31.43 14.33 -67.36
N ARG A 95 -31.05 15.41 -66.67
CA ARG A 95 -31.26 16.79 -67.16
C ARG A 95 -30.40 17.08 -68.38
N ALA A 96 -29.14 16.65 -68.39
CA ALA A 96 -28.25 16.79 -69.55
C ALA A 96 -28.80 16.07 -70.79
N ALA A 97 -29.21 14.80 -70.64
CA ALA A 97 -29.79 14.03 -71.73
C ALA A 97 -31.08 14.66 -72.30
N LYS A 98 -31.92 15.28 -71.45
CA LYS A 98 -33.10 16.01 -71.90
C LYS A 98 -32.74 17.24 -72.73
N LEU A 99 -31.78 18.03 -72.28
CA LEU A 99 -31.31 19.22 -73.01
C LEU A 99 -30.67 18.85 -74.35
N GLU A 100 -29.90 17.77 -74.40
CA GLU A 100 -29.33 17.25 -75.65
C GLU A 100 -30.42 16.82 -76.65
N ALA A 101 -31.47 16.14 -76.18
CA ALA A 101 -32.61 15.78 -77.01
C ALA A 101 -33.36 17.02 -77.54
N ASP A 102 -33.60 18.02 -76.69
CA ASP A 102 -34.26 19.27 -77.07
C ASP A 102 -33.43 20.01 -78.15
N LEU A 103 -32.10 20.07 -78.01
CA LEU A 103 -31.20 20.64 -79.02
C LEU A 103 -31.23 19.88 -80.35
N ALA A 104 -31.27 18.55 -80.33
CA ALA A 104 -31.38 17.74 -81.54
C ALA A 104 -32.69 18.04 -82.29
N THR A 105 -33.82 18.16 -81.58
CA THR A 105 -35.10 18.51 -82.21
C THR A 105 -35.12 19.91 -82.80
N ALA A 106 -34.50 20.89 -82.14
CA ALA A 106 -34.39 22.25 -82.67
C ALA A 106 -33.57 22.28 -83.96
N ASN A 107 -32.44 21.56 -84.00
CA ASN A 107 -31.60 21.47 -85.19
C ASN A 107 -32.31 20.79 -86.38
N ALA A 108 -33.12 19.75 -86.12
CA ALA A 108 -33.91 19.10 -87.15
C ALA A 108 -34.92 20.06 -87.81
N LYS A 109 -35.61 20.88 -87.00
CA LYS A 109 -36.57 21.89 -87.50
C LYS A 109 -35.89 22.96 -88.35
N ILE A 110 -34.68 23.38 -87.97
CA ILE A 110 -33.88 24.34 -88.76
C ILE A 110 -33.52 23.73 -90.12
N ALA A 111 -33.09 22.48 -90.15
CA ALA A 111 -32.75 21.79 -91.40
C ALA A 111 -33.96 21.60 -92.33
N GLU A 112 -35.12 21.23 -91.77
CA GLU A 112 -36.37 21.08 -92.53
C GLU A 112 -36.82 22.41 -93.14
N SER A 113 -36.76 23.49 -92.37
CA SER A 113 -37.10 24.83 -92.85
C SER A 113 -36.16 25.28 -93.98
N ALA A 114 -34.86 24.96 -93.89
CA ALA A 114 -33.90 25.25 -94.95
C ALA A 114 -34.20 24.48 -96.25
N GLN A 115 -34.61 23.22 -96.16
CA GLN A 115 -35.01 22.41 -97.31
C GLN A 115 -36.27 22.94 -97.99
N GLN A 116 -37.26 23.41 -97.21
CA GLN A 116 -38.47 24.03 -97.74
C GLN A 116 -38.15 25.32 -98.51
N ILE A 117 -37.23 26.14 -98.01
CA ILE A 117 -36.77 27.35 -98.71
C ILE A 117 -36.13 26.97 -100.06
N GLN A 118 -35.32 25.91 -100.10
CA GLN A 118 -34.64 25.47 -101.32
C GLN A 118 -35.60 24.87 -102.36
N SER A 119 -36.60 24.10 -101.94
CA SER A 119 -37.60 23.52 -102.86
C SER A 119 -38.48 24.60 -103.49
N LEU A 120 -38.93 25.58 -102.69
CA LEU A 120 -39.67 26.74 -103.18
C LEU A 120 -38.82 27.56 -104.16
N SER A 121 -37.53 27.74 -103.88
CA SER A 121 -36.60 28.41 -104.80
C SER A 121 -36.45 27.67 -106.13
N THR A 122 -36.51 26.33 -106.14
CA THR A 122 -36.32 25.53 -107.36
C THR A 122 -37.60 25.50 -108.20
N ALA A 123 -38.76 25.42 -107.56
CA ALA A 123 -40.06 25.48 -108.25
C ALA A 123 -40.27 26.81 -108.98
N LEU A 124 -39.76 27.91 -108.42
CA LEU A 124 -39.82 29.23 -109.03
C LEU A 124 -38.93 29.34 -110.28
N ALA A 125 -37.81 28.64 -110.33
CA ALA A 125 -36.90 28.63 -111.48
C ALA A 125 -37.43 27.80 -112.67
N GLY A 126 -38.27 26.79 -112.41
CA GLY A 126 -38.80 25.88 -113.45
C GLY A 126 -40.00 26.40 -114.25
N SER A 127 -40.65 27.49 -113.82
CA SER A 127 -41.82 28.05 -114.48
C SER A 127 -41.51 29.08 -115.58
N GLN A 128 -40.25 29.21 -115.99
CA GLN A 128 -39.76 30.29 -116.85
C GLN A 128 -39.65 29.94 -118.35
N GLU A 129 -39.94 28.71 -118.77
CA GLU A 129 -39.80 28.25 -120.17
C GLU A 129 -41.17 27.97 -120.81
N ASP A 130 -41.72 28.93 -121.58
CA ASP A 130 -42.58 28.76 -122.78
C ASP A 130 -43.47 29.99 -123.10
N ILE A 131 -42.94 31.16 -123.54
CA ILE A 131 -43.77 32.25 -124.13
C ILE A 131 -43.05 33.13 -125.22
N ASP A 132 -43.53 33.01 -126.47
CA ASP A 132 -43.55 33.88 -127.69
C ASP A 132 -42.76 35.22 -127.79
N GLU A 133 -41.58 35.25 -128.45
CA GLU A 133 -40.45 36.21 -128.33
C GLU A 133 -40.58 37.72 -128.69
N ALA A 134 -41.64 38.25 -129.33
CA ALA A 134 -41.65 39.66 -129.81
C ALA A 134 -42.65 40.55 -129.06
N THR A 135 -43.89 40.06 -128.89
CA THR A 135 -44.88 40.69 -127.99
C THR A 135 -44.55 40.37 -126.54
N SER A 136 -43.98 39.19 -126.27
CA SER A 136 -43.46 38.87 -124.96
C SER A 136 -42.26 39.72 -124.60
N ARG A 137 -41.37 40.19 -125.49
CA ARG A 137 -40.26 41.08 -125.05
C ARG A 137 -40.75 42.41 -124.49
N SER A 138 -41.77 43.02 -125.11
CA SER A 138 -42.39 44.25 -124.59
C SER A 138 -43.23 43.97 -123.34
N GLN A 139 -43.98 42.85 -123.30
CA GLN A 139 -44.72 42.44 -122.11
C GLN A 139 -43.78 41.95 -120.99
N PHE A 140 -42.63 41.36 -121.30
CA PHE A 140 -41.57 40.94 -120.40
C PHE A 140 -40.80 42.14 -119.91
N GLU A 141 -40.52 43.16 -120.72
CA GLU A 141 -39.95 44.43 -120.21
C GLU A 141 -40.94 45.14 -119.29
N THR A 142 -42.23 45.13 -119.64
CA THR A 142 -43.27 45.70 -118.77
C THR A 142 -43.42 44.90 -117.48
N VAL A 143 -43.43 43.56 -117.57
CA VAL A 143 -43.48 42.65 -116.43
C VAL A 143 -42.19 42.70 -115.61
N LEU A 144 -41.02 42.84 -116.24
CA LEU A 144 -39.73 43.00 -115.56
C LEU A 144 -39.65 44.34 -114.86
N ARG A 145 -40.18 45.42 -115.46
CA ARG A 145 -40.27 46.72 -114.80
C ARG A 145 -41.23 46.71 -113.63
N VAL A 146 -42.41 46.08 -113.79
CA VAL A 146 -43.37 45.89 -112.69
C VAL A 146 -42.80 44.95 -111.63
N ALA A 147 -42.07 43.90 -112.01
CA ALA A 147 -41.41 42.98 -111.09
C ALA A 147 -40.21 43.62 -110.40
N GLU A 148 -39.48 44.52 -111.05
CA GLU A 148 -38.40 45.32 -110.46
C GLU A 148 -38.97 46.35 -109.49
N GLU A 149 -40.08 47.00 -109.83
CA GLU A 149 -40.78 47.93 -108.93
C GLU A 149 -41.38 47.16 -107.73
N GLN A 150 -41.99 46.00 -107.95
CA GLN A 150 -42.47 45.12 -106.87
C GLN A 150 -41.32 44.53 -106.04
N ALA A 151 -40.21 44.11 -106.65
CA ALA A 151 -39.04 43.62 -105.95
C ALA A 151 -38.38 44.74 -105.14
N SER A 152 -38.31 45.96 -105.67
CA SER A 152 -37.82 47.14 -104.95
C SER A 152 -38.71 47.45 -103.74
N VAL A 153 -40.03 47.39 -103.89
CA VAL A 153 -40.99 47.55 -102.78
C VAL A 153 -40.85 46.42 -101.75
N LEU A 154 -40.67 45.17 -102.20
CA LEU A 154 -40.45 44.02 -101.29
C LEU A 154 -39.12 44.14 -100.55
N ILE A 155 -38.04 44.55 -101.22
CA ILE A 155 -36.72 44.78 -100.61
C ILE A 155 -36.81 45.93 -99.60
N GLN A 156 -37.49 47.03 -99.93
CA GLN A 156 -37.69 48.15 -99.01
C GLN A 156 -38.52 47.73 -97.79
N ASN A 157 -39.61 46.99 -98.00
CA ASN A 157 -40.41 46.45 -96.90
C ASN A 157 -39.64 45.45 -96.04
N ALA A 158 -38.84 44.56 -96.66
CA ALA A 158 -37.99 43.62 -95.95
C ALA A 158 -36.89 44.33 -95.16
N ALA A 159 -36.29 45.39 -95.70
CA ALA A 159 -35.31 46.22 -95.00
C ALA A 159 -35.94 46.93 -93.78
N VAL A 160 -37.13 47.51 -93.93
CA VAL A 160 -37.87 48.13 -92.81
C VAL A 160 -38.28 47.09 -91.76
N GLN A 161 -38.69 45.88 -92.17
CA GLN A 161 -39.01 44.80 -91.24
C GLN A 161 -37.77 44.28 -90.52
N ALA A 162 -36.64 44.13 -91.21
CA ALA A 162 -35.38 43.73 -90.61
C ALA A 162 -34.88 44.76 -89.60
N GLU A 163 -35.00 46.06 -89.91
CA GLU A 163 -34.62 47.13 -88.99
C GLU A 163 -35.51 47.14 -87.74
N ARG A 164 -36.83 46.98 -87.90
CA ARG A 164 -37.75 46.82 -86.75
C ARG A 164 -37.44 45.59 -85.91
N LEU A 165 -37.09 44.47 -86.53
CA LEU A 165 -36.73 43.25 -85.82
C LEU A 165 -35.40 43.40 -85.07
N LEU A 166 -34.41 44.07 -85.67
CA LEU A 166 -33.14 44.39 -85.01
C LEU A 166 -33.34 45.37 -83.85
N GLU A 167 -34.20 46.37 -83.99
CA GLU A 167 -34.54 47.29 -82.92
C GLU A 167 -35.26 46.57 -81.78
N ALA A 168 -36.27 45.74 -82.07
CA ALA A 168 -36.93 44.91 -81.07
C ALA A 168 -35.97 43.93 -80.37
N ALA A 169 -35.03 43.32 -81.10
CA ALA A 169 -34.02 42.44 -80.51
C ALA A 169 -33.02 43.19 -79.63
N ARG A 170 -32.67 44.44 -79.99
CA ARG A 170 -31.82 45.32 -79.16
C ARG A 170 -32.54 45.72 -77.87
N ASP A 171 -33.82 46.07 -77.96
CA ASP A 171 -34.64 46.41 -76.80
C ASP A 171 -34.82 45.20 -75.87
N GLU A 172 -35.07 44.01 -76.41
CA GLU A 172 -35.16 42.78 -75.61
C GLU A 172 -33.81 42.44 -74.96
N ALA A 173 -32.70 42.62 -75.67
CA ALA A 173 -31.37 42.41 -75.09
C ALA A 173 -31.05 43.43 -73.98
N ALA A 174 -31.45 44.69 -74.14
CA ALA A 174 -31.31 45.71 -73.11
C ALA A 174 -32.19 45.40 -71.88
N ALA A 175 -33.44 44.97 -72.09
CA ALA A 175 -34.35 44.56 -71.02
C ALA A 175 -33.81 43.37 -70.24
N LYS A 176 -33.32 42.32 -70.94
CA LYS A 176 -32.70 41.15 -70.30
C LYS A 176 -31.44 41.51 -69.51
N ARG A 177 -30.61 42.42 -70.03
CA ARG A 177 -29.42 42.91 -69.29
C ARG A 177 -29.83 43.65 -68.03
N ALA A 178 -30.80 44.54 -68.11
CA ALA A 178 -31.30 45.27 -66.94
C ALA A 178 -31.93 44.33 -65.90
N GLU A 179 -32.66 43.30 -66.33
CA GLU A 179 -33.22 42.27 -65.45
C GLU A 179 -32.11 41.46 -64.76
N LEU A 180 -31.10 41.00 -65.51
CA LEU A 180 -29.95 40.27 -64.97
C LEU A 180 -29.16 41.12 -63.98
N ASP A 181 -28.92 42.40 -64.28
CA ASP A 181 -28.23 43.32 -63.37
C ASP A 181 -29.02 43.51 -62.06
N ALA A 182 -30.35 43.61 -62.14
CA ALA A 182 -31.22 43.70 -60.98
C ALA A 182 -31.24 42.40 -60.15
N ASP A 183 -31.22 41.24 -60.81
CA ASP A 183 -31.13 39.93 -60.14
C ASP A 183 -29.77 39.75 -59.47
N VAL A 184 -28.67 40.09 -60.14
CA VAL A 184 -27.32 40.05 -59.57
C VAL A 184 -27.24 40.96 -58.34
N ALA A 185 -27.76 42.19 -58.42
CA ALA A 185 -27.81 43.10 -57.28
C ALA A 185 -28.64 42.52 -56.10
N ARG A 186 -29.75 41.85 -56.40
CA ARG A 186 -30.59 41.22 -55.36
C ARG A 186 -29.90 40.03 -54.71
N ILE A 187 -29.26 39.15 -55.50
CA ILE A 187 -28.56 37.97 -55.02
C ILE A 187 -27.35 38.37 -54.18
N THR A 188 -26.57 39.36 -54.63
CA THR A 188 -25.41 39.86 -53.88
C THR A 188 -25.84 40.49 -52.55
N ALA A 189 -26.84 41.37 -52.55
CA ALA A 189 -27.35 41.97 -51.32
C ALA A 189 -27.99 40.95 -50.36
N GLN A 190 -28.56 39.86 -50.88
CA GLN A 190 -29.04 38.75 -50.04
C GLN A 190 -27.87 37.96 -49.44
N ALA A 191 -26.88 37.60 -50.26
CA ALA A 191 -25.70 36.87 -49.81
C ALA A 191 -24.89 37.65 -48.77
N GLU A 192 -24.76 38.98 -48.92
CA GLU A 192 -24.11 39.85 -47.93
C GLU A 192 -24.88 39.84 -46.60
N ARG A 193 -26.20 39.99 -46.62
CA ARG A 193 -27.03 39.94 -45.41
C ARG A 193 -26.96 38.58 -44.71
N ASP A 194 -26.98 37.49 -45.47
CA ASP A 194 -26.86 36.14 -44.92
C ASP A 194 -25.46 35.93 -44.32
N ALA A 195 -24.41 36.42 -44.96
CA ALA A 195 -23.04 36.39 -44.45
C ALA A 195 -22.90 37.18 -43.15
N ASP A 196 -23.44 38.39 -43.08
CA ASP A 196 -23.42 39.22 -41.87
C ASP A 196 -24.21 38.56 -40.73
N GLN A 197 -25.34 37.94 -41.03
CA GLN A 197 -26.13 37.21 -40.03
C GLN A 197 -25.34 36.01 -39.47
N VAL A 198 -24.67 35.24 -40.34
CA VAL A 198 -23.82 34.11 -39.91
C VAL A 198 -22.65 34.61 -39.07
N ARG A 199 -21.99 35.70 -39.46
CA ARG A 199 -20.89 36.30 -38.68
C ARG A 199 -21.36 36.74 -37.30
N LEU A 200 -22.50 37.43 -37.21
CA LEU A 200 -23.06 37.84 -35.92
C LEU A 200 -23.39 36.64 -35.03
N LYS A 201 -24.02 35.59 -35.59
CA LYS A 201 -24.29 34.35 -34.85
C LYS A 201 -23.00 33.73 -34.32
N MET A 202 -21.99 33.57 -35.17
CA MET A 202 -20.69 33.02 -34.79
C MET A 202 -20.03 33.85 -33.68
N GLU A 203 -20.08 35.19 -33.75
CA GLU A 203 -19.51 36.06 -32.71
C GLU A 203 -20.24 35.91 -31.37
N THR A 204 -21.58 35.81 -31.40
CA THR A 204 -22.37 35.60 -30.19
C THR A 204 -22.14 34.23 -29.56
N GLU A 205 -22.07 33.16 -30.37
CA GLU A 205 -21.78 31.80 -29.91
C GLU A 205 -20.35 31.69 -29.38
N PHE A 206 -19.39 32.28 -30.08
CA PHE A 206 -18.00 32.33 -29.65
C PHE A 206 -17.85 33.04 -28.29
N THR A 207 -18.51 34.18 -28.12
CA THR A 207 -18.51 34.91 -26.84
C THR A 207 -19.19 34.10 -25.74
N ALA A 208 -20.32 33.44 -26.03
CA ALA A 208 -21.01 32.59 -25.07
C ALA A 208 -20.18 31.39 -24.63
N HIS A 209 -19.52 30.70 -25.58
CA HIS A 209 -18.62 29.59 -25.28
C HIS A 209 -17.40 30.03 -24.50
N THR A 210 -16.80 31.17 -24.85
CA THR A 210 -15.67 31.74 -24.10
C THR A 210 -16.07 32.01 -22.65
N ALA A 211 -17.22 32.67 -22.43
CA ALA A 211 -17.74 32.93 -21.09
C ALA A 211 -18.14 31.66 -20.32
N GLN A 212 -18.51 30.57 -21.02
CA GLN A 212 -18.75 29.27 -20.39
C GLN A 212 -17.43 28.63 -19.93
N VAL A 213 -16.42 28.59 -20.81
CA VAL A 213 -15.09 28.05 -20.49
C VAL A 213 -14.45 28.83 -19.33
N GLU A 214 -14.56 30.15 -19.30
CA GLU A 214 -14.05 30.97 -18.19
C GLU A 214 -14.74 30.64 -16.86
N ARG A 215 -16.07 30.44 -16.87
CA ARG A 215 -16.83 30.03 -15.67
C ARG A 215 -16.45 28.63 -15.20
N GLU A 216 -16.33 27.68 -16.12
CA GLU A 216 -15.91 26.32 -15.80
C GLU A 216 -14.48 26.28 -15.26
N ALA A 217 -13.57 27.07 -15.84
CA ALA A 217 -12.20 27.21 -15.36
C ALA A 217 -12.14 27.85 -13.96
N ALA A 218 -12.93 28.90 -13.71
CA ALA A 218 -13.03 29.51 -12.39
C ALA A 218 -13.56 28.52 -11.34
N HIS A 219 -14.62 27.78 -11.67
CA HIS A 219 -15.19 26.76 -10.79
C HIS A 219 -14.22 25.60 -10.54
N ALA A 220 -13.47 25.17 -11.56
CA ALA A 220 -12.41 24.16 -11.39
C ALA A 220 -11.30 24.68 -10.47
N ALA A 221 -10.87 25.93 -10.63
CA ALA A 221 -9.87 26.55 -9.76
C ALA A 221 -10.37 26.67 -8.30
N GLU A 222 -11.63 27.02 -8.09
CA GLU A 222 -12.26 27.02 -6.76
C GLU A 222 -12.26 25.64 -6.12
N LYS A 223 -12.64 24.59 -6.88
CA LYS A 223 -12.58 23.19 -6.40
C LYS A 223 -11.17 22.76 -6.03
N VAL A 224 -10.16 23.13 -6.83
CA VAL A 224 -8.75 22.84 -6.52
C VAL A 224 -8.33 23.56 -5.23
N ASN A 225 -8.62 24.85 -5.09
CA ASN A 225 -8.31 25.61 -3.88
C ASN A 225 -8.99 25.03 -2.64
N HIS A 226 -10.25 24.59 -2.77
CA HIS A 226 -10.98 23.95 -1.68
C HIS A 226 -10.31 22.62 -1.28
N ALA A 227 -10.02 21.76 -2.25
CA ALA A 227 -9.33 20.48 -2.01
C ALA A 227 -7.94 20.69 -1.40
N GLU A 228 -7.20 21.74 -1.78
CA GLU A 228 -5.91 22.08 -1.18
C GLU A 228 -6.03 22.53 0.28
N GLN A 229 -7.06 23.32 0.60
CA GLN A 229 -7.35 23.74 1.98
C GLN A 229 -7.74 22.55 2.86
N GLU A 230 -8.59 21.66 2.36
CA GLU A 230 -8.95 20.42 3.06
C GLU A 230 -7.74 19.48 3.22
N ALA A 231 -6.91 19.32 2.19
CA ALA A 231 -5.68 18.56 2.31
C ALA A 231 -4.71 19.18 3.33
N HIS A 232 -4.71 20.50 3.50
CA HIS A 232 -3.91 21.17 4.52
C HIS A 232 -4.49 21.00 5.93
N SER A 233 -5.82 21.06 6.10
CA SER A 233 -6.46 20.83 7.40
C SER A 233 -6.26 19.38 7.85
N ILE A 234 -6.48 18.39 6.98
CA ILE A 234 -6.26 16.97 7.25
C ILE A 234 -4.80 16.71 7.65
N ARG A 235 -3.82 17.28 6.92
CA ARG A 235 -2.40 17.15 7.29
C ARG A 235 -2.11 17.73 8.66
N THR A 236 -2.64 18.92 8.94
CA THR A 236 -2.44 19.59 10.24
C THR A 236 -3.06 18.78 11.38
N GLU A 237 -4.25 18.20 11.18
CA GLU A 237 -4.90 17.34 12.17
C GLU A 237 -4.15 16.02 12.37
N ALA A 238 -3.69 15.39 11.28
CA ALA A 238 -2.89 14.18 11.34
C ALA A 238 -1.55 14.42 12.07
N GLU A 239 -0.88 15.56 11.83
CA GLU A 239 0.34 15.95 12.53
C GLU A 239 0.10 16.17 14.03
N LYS A 240 -1.01 16.86 14.40
CA LYS A 240 -1.42 17.02 15.79
C LYS A 240 -1.73 15.68 16.46
N GLY A 241 -2.45 14.79 15.77
CA GLY A 241 -2.75 13.44 16.25
C GLY A 241 -1.49 12.59 16.45
N ALA A 242 -0.57 12.63 15.50
CA ALA A 242 0.72 11.94 15.60
C ALA A 242 1.57 12.49 16.76
N ALA A 243 1.59 13.81 16.97
CA ALA A 243 2.28 14.43 18.10
C ALA A 243 1.66 14.02 19.45
N ALA A 244 0.33 13.97 19.53
CA ALA A 244 -0.38 13.51 20.73
C ALA A 244 -0.07 12.03 21.05
N LEU A 245 -0.08 11.16 20.05
CA LEU A 245 0.30 9.74 20.21
C LEU A 245 1.76 9.59 20.66
N ARG A 246 2.69 10.34 20.05
CA ARG A 246 4.10 10.34 20.48
C ARG A 246 4.23 10.77 21.94
N ALA A 247 3.54 11.84 22.34
CA ALA A 247 3.55 12.31 23.73
C ALA A 247 2.98 11.26 24.70
N MET A 248 1.86 10.62 24.34
CA MET A 248 1.26 9.53 25.12
C MET A 248 2.22 8.35 25.29
N VAL A 249 2.82 7.86 24.21
CA VAL A 249 3.79 6.76 24.25
C VAL A 249 5.03 7.14 25.07
N THR A 250 5.55 8.36 24.93
CA THR A 250 6.68 8.81 25.76
C THR A 250 6.32 8.83 27.24
N ARG A 251 5.10 9.24 27.59
CA ARG A 251 4.64 9.24 28.98
C ARG A 251 4.47 7.81 29.51
N GLU A 252 3.79 6.95 28.78
CA GLU A 252 3.60 5.55 29.18
C GLU A 252 4.93 4.80 29.34
N THR A 253 5.87 5.00 28.43
CA THR A 253 7.21 4.40 28.53
C THR A 253 7.99 4.94 29.73
N THR A 254 7.87 6.23 30.05
CA THR A 254 8.47 6.79 31.26
C THR A 254 7.82 6.25 32.53
N ASP A 255 6.50 6.12 32.56
CA ASP A 255 5.75 5.60 33.71
C ASP A 255 6.08 4.12 33.96
N LEU A 256 6.10 3.30 32.91
CA LEU A 256 6.53 1.90 32.97
C LEU A 256 7.97 1.76 33.44
N ARG A 257 8.88 2.61 32.95
CA ARG A 257 10.27 2.60 33.39
C ARG A 257 10.38 2.94 34.89
N VAL A 258 9.67 3.96 35.36
CA VAL A 258 9.67 4.34 36.78
C VAL A 258 9.08 3.22 37.64
N SER A 259 8.00 2.58 37.19
CA SER A 259 7.41 1.42 37.88
C SER A 259 8.40 0.26 37.98
N ALA A 260 9.04 -0.11 36.87
CA ALA A 260 10.04 -1.18 36.86
C ALA A 260 11.25 -0.85 37.74
N GLU A 261 11.75 0.39 37.71
CA GLU A 261 12.83 0.83 38.61
C GLU A 261 12.43 0.74 40.08
N ARG A 262 11.16 1.05 40.42
CA ARG A 262 10.64 0.91 41.78
C ARG A 262 10.56 -0.56 42.21
N GLU A 263 10.04 -1.44 41.36
CA GLU A 263 9.96 -2.88 41.62
C GLU A 263 11.34 -3.51 41.84
N VAL A 264 12.33 -3.12 41.03
CA VAL A 264 13.72 -3.58 41.20
C VAL A 264 14.31 -3.10 42.53
N ARG A 265 14.08 -1.84 42.92
CA ARG A 265 14.53 -1.33 44.23
C ARG A 265 13.88 -2.09 45.39
N GLU A 266 12.59 -2.38 45.29
CA GLU A 266 11.86 -3.15 46.30
C GLU A 266 12.35 -4.60 46.39
N MET A 267 12.59 -5.24 45.24
CA MET A 267 13.17 -6.59 45.19
C MET A 267 14.57 -6.62 45.80
N ASN A 268 15.43 -5.65 45.47
CA ASN A 268 16.79 -5.56 46.03
C ASN A 268 16.75 -5.34 47.55
N ALA A 269 15.80 -4.54 48.06
CA ALA A 269 15.62 -4.37 49.50
C ALA A 269 15.21 -5.69 50.18
N ARG A 270 14.28 -6.44 49.60
CA ARG A 270 13.88 -7.77 50.11
C ARG A 270 15.04 -8.78 50.10
N VAL A 271 15.88 -8.75 49.06
CA VAL A 271 17.07 -9.60 49.00
C VAL A 271 18.05 -9.23 50.11
N LEU A 272 18.31 -7.94 50.32
CA LEU A 272 19.18 -7.47 51.39
C LEU A 272 18.67 -7.87 52.78
N GLU A 273 17.36 -7.72 53.04
CA GLU A 273 16.72 -8.18 54.28
C GLU A 273 16.86 -9.70 54.47
N MET A 274 16.71 -10.47 53.38
CA MET A 274 16.89 -11.92 53.42
C MET A 274 18.34 -12.31 53.71
N GLU A 275 19.31 -11.67 53.06
CA GLU A 275 20.73 -11.86 53.33
C GLU A 275 21.09 -11.51 54.78
N GLU A 276 20.58 -10.39 55.32
CA GLU A 276 20.76 -10.03 56.72
C GLU A 276 20.16 -11.09 57.65
N SER A 277 18.97 -11.61 57.34
CA SER A 277 18.36 -12.68 58.15
C SER A 277 19.16 -13.98 58.10
N LEU A 278 19.80 -14.30 56.96
CA LEU A 278 20.66 -15.47 56.81
C LEU A 278 21.96 -15.31 57.57
N THR A 279 22.60 -14.14 57.50
CA THR A 279 23.81 -13.84 58.27
C THR A 279 23.56 -13.92 59.77
N ARG A 280 22.45 -13.33 60.27
CA ARG A 280 22.06 -13.48 61.68
C ARG A 280 21.88 -14.93 62.10
N ARG A 281 21.14 -15.73 61.30
CA ARG A 281 20.97 -17.17 61.57
C ARG A 281 22.30 -17.93 61.54
N GLN A 282 23.20 -17.56 60.63
CA GLN A 282 24.52 -18.16 60.54
C GLN A 282 25.37 -17.81 61.76
N ASP A 283 25.38 -16.55 62.20
CA ASP A 283 26.10 -16.10 63.39
C ASP A 283 25.55 -16.77 64.65
N ASP A 284 24.22 -16.84 64.80
CA ASP A 284 23.56 -17.55 65.90
C ASP A 284 23.95 -19.04 65.92
N ALA A 285 23.91 -19.71 64.76
CA ALA A 285 24.32 -21.11 64.63
C ALA A 285 25.82 -21.32 64.93
N GLN A 286 26.68 -20.39 64.53
CA GLN A 286 28.11 -20.43 64.86
C GLN A 286 28.36 -20.24 66.35
N GLN A 287 27.63 -19.34 67.00
CA GLN A 287 27.69 -19.14 68.45
C GLN A 287 27.21 -20.38 69.20
N GLU A 288 26.07 -20.96 68.82
CA GLU A 288 25.57 -22.22 69.38
C GLU A 288 26.59 -23.35 69.20
N PHE A 289 27.21 -23.46 68.02
CA PHE A 289 28.26 -24.43 67.76
C PHE A 289 29.48 -24.22 68.68
N LEU A 290 29.94 -22.99 68.87
CA LEU A 290 31.05 -22.67 69.78
C LEU A 290 30.72 -23.00 71.24
N VAL A 291 29.50 -22.71 71.70
CA VAL A 291 29.06 -23.05 73.05
C VAL A 291 29.04 -24.57 73.24
N LEU A 292 28.45 -25.32 72.30
CA LEU A 292 28.42 -26.78 72.33
C LEU A 292 29.84 -27.36 72.26
N HIS A 293 30.70 -26.80 71.42
CA HIS A 293 32.10 -27.21 71.32
C HIS A 293 32.85 -26.99 72.64
N ASN A 294 32.74 -25.79 73.24
CA ASN A 294 33.36 -25.51 74.54
C ASN A 294 32.80 -26.40 75.66
N GLN A 295 31.50 -26.68 75.65
CA GLN A 295 30.89 -27.64 76.58
C GLN A 295 31.44 -29.06 76.39
N ALA A 296 31.61 -29.49 75.14
CA ALA A 296 32.19 -30.78 74.81
C ALA A 296 33.67 -30.87 75.21
N VAL A 297 34.46 -29.80 74.98
CA VAL A 297 35.86 -29.70 75.43
C VAL A 297 35.93 -29.74 76.95
N ALA A 298 35.13 -28.94 77.66
CA ALA A 298 35.10 -28.95 79.12
C ALA A 298 34.64 -30.30 79.69
N HIS A 299 33.74 -31.01 78.99
CA HIS A 299 33.34 -32.36 79.35
C HIS A 299 34.46 -33.38 79.10
N ALA A 300 35.17 -33.28 77.98
CA ALA A 300 36.34 -34.11 77.69
C ALA A 300 37.47 -33.87 78.71
N GLU A 301 37.76 -32.61 79.02
CA GLU A 301 38.74 -32.21 80.04
C GLU A 301 38.37 -32.78 81.41
N ARG A 302 37.11 -32.69 81.83
CA ARG A 302 36.62 -33.32 83.06
C ARG A 302 36.84 -34.83 83.06
N ILE A 303 36.46 -35.54 82.00
CA ILE A 303 36.72 -36.99 81.88
C ILE A 303 38.22 -37.28 81.99
N THR A 304 39.08 -36.51 81.32
CA THR A 304 40.53 -36.72 81.39
C THR A 304 41.10 -36.41 82.78
N ALA A 305 40.59 -35.39 83.47
CA ALA A 305 41.00 -35.04 84.82
C ALA A 305 40.58 -36.14 85.82
N ASP A 306 39.32 -36.58 85.76
CA ASP A 306 38.80 -37.68 86.57
C ASP A 306 39.58 -38.97 86.32
N ALA A 307 39.87 -39.30 85.05
CA ALA A 307 40.69 -40.45 84.69
C ALA A 307 42.11 -40.33 85.24
N ASN A 308 42.74 -39.15 85.15
CA ASN A 308 44.07 -38.90 85.71
C ASN A 308 44.06 -38.99 87.25
N GLU A 309 43.02 -38.54 87.93
CA GLU A 309 42.87 -38.67 89.38
C GLU A 309 42.67 -40.14 89.79
N GLN A 310 41.89 -40.91 89.02
CA GLN A 310 41.77 -42.36 89.22
C GLN A 310 43.12 -43.08 89.00
N VAL A 311 43.89 -42.68 87.98
CA VAL A 311 45.25 -43.21 87.76
C VAL A 311 46.19 -42.82 88.91
N ALA A 312 46.17 -41.57 89.37
CA ALA A 312 47.00 -41.12 90.48
C ALA A 312 46.64 -41.80 91.81
N SER A 313 45.34 -41.94 92.11
CA SER A 313 44.88 -42.62 93.32
C SER A 313 45.16 -44.13 93.29
N SER A 314 45.06 -44.77 92.12
CA SER A 314 45.47 -46.17 91.94
C SER A 314 46.98 -46.36 92.05
N LEU A 315 47.80 -45.44 91.53
CA LEU A 315 49.25 -45.40 91.76
C LEU A 315 49.58 -45.22 93.25
N ALA A 316 48.98 -44.24 93.94
CA ALA A 316 49.21 -44.03 95.38
C ALA A 316 48.71 -45.21 96.24
N HIS A 317 47.68 -45.94 95.79
CA HIS A 317 47.26 -47.19 96.42
C HIS A 317 48.29 -48.30 96.19
N ALA A 318 48.81 -48.44 94.96
CA ALA A 318 49.87 -49.39 94.63
C ALA A 318 51.16 -49.09 95.43
N GLU A 319 51.57 -47.83 95.56
CA GLU A 319 52.71 -47.41 96.38
C GLU A 319 52.52 -47.75 97.85
N ARG A 320 51.33 -47.49 98.43
CA ARG A 320 51.04 -47.87 99.82
C ARG A 320 51.08 -49.38 100.03
N ILE A 321 50.59 -50.17 99.08
CA ILE A 321 50.68 -51.62 99.14
C ILE A 321 52.14 -52.05 99.02
N SER A 322 52.92 -51.46 98.12
CA SER A 322 54.35 -51.73 97.96
C SER A 322 55.13 -51.40 99.24
N ALA A 323 54.90 -50.24 99.84
CA ALA A 323 55.53 -49.84 101.10
C ALA A 323 55.16 -50.79 102.25
N LYS A 324 53.88 -51.19 102.36
CA LYS A 324 53.47 -52.24 103.32
C LYS A 324 54.16 -53.57 103.04
N ALA A 325 54.30 -53.95 101.77
CA ALA A 325 54.98 -55.18 101.38
C ALA A 325 56.48 -55.12 101.76
N GLU A 326 57.15 -53.99 101.55
CA GLU A 326 58.53 -53.74 101.99
C GLU A 326 58.67 -53.76 103.52
N ASP A 327 57.73 -53.16 104.25
CA ASP A 327 57.70 -53.20 105.72
C ASP A 327 57.49 -54.63 106.24
N TYR A 328 56.57 -55.40 105.63
CA TYR A 328 56.41 -56.82 105.91
C TYR A 328 57.68 -57.60 105.58
N GLU A 329 58.34 -57.33 104.45
CA GLU A 329 59.60 -57.96 104.08
C GLU A 329 60.71 -57.65 105.11
N ARG A 330 60.82 -56.38 105.55
CA ARG A 330 61.77 -55.96 106.59
C ARG A 330 61.45 -56.60 107.96
N LEU A 331 60.18 -56.65 108.34
CA LEU A 331 59.74 -57.34 109.57
C LEU A 331 60.09 -58.82 109.49
N MET A 332 59.77 -59.49 108.38
CA MET A 332 60.08 -60.90 108.17
C MET A 332 61.59 -61.17 108.18
N ARG A 333 62.42 -60.31 107.57
CA ARG A 333 63.88 -60.38 107.69
C ARG A 333 64.36 -60.21 109.13
N SER A 334 63.79 -59.26 109.87
CA SER A 334 64.13 -59.03 111.28
C SER A 334 63.73 -60.22 112.16
N GLN A 335 62.53 -60.77 111.96
CA GLN A 335 62.05 -61.97 112.65
C GLN A 335 62.90 -63.18 112.29
N ALA A 336 63.27 -63.36 111.02
CA ALA A 336 64.19 -64.41 110.62
C ALA A 336 65.56 -64.25 111.32
N SER A 337 66.12 -63.03 111.38
CA SER A 337 67.37 -62.77 112.09
C SER A 337 67.27 -62.99 113.61
N ALA A 338 66.10 -62.69 114.22
CA ALA A 338 65.85 -62.91 115.63
C ALA A 338 65.69 -64.41 115.96
N ILE A 339 64.97 -65.16 115.12
CA ILE A 339 64.86 -66.62 115.22
C ILE A 339 66.24 -67.26 115.07
N GLU A 340 67.05 -66.78 114.13
CA GLU A 340 68.43 -67.25 113.95
C GLU A 340 69.30 -66.96 115.17
N ALA A 341 69.22 -65.74 115.74
CA ALA A 341 69.94 -65.39 116.96
C ALA A 341 69.46 -66.19 118.18
N GLU A 342 68.15 -66.40 118.35
CA GLU A 342 67.58 -67.22 119.42
C GLU A 342 68.01 -68.69 119.27
N ALA A 343 68.03 -69.22 118.05
CA ALA A 343 68.55 -70.56 117.77
C ALA A 343 70.04 -70.66 118.14
N GLN A 344 70.85 -69.64 117.85
CA GLN A 344 72.26 -69.59 118.26
C GLN A 344 72.42 -69.51 119.79
N VAL A 345 71.61 -68.73 120.50
CA VAL A 345 71.64 -68.65 121.97
C VAL A 345 71.23 -69.99 122.59
N ARG A 346 70.13 -70.60 122.15
CA ARG A 346 69.72 -71.93 122.62
C ARG A 346 70.78 -72.98 122.34
N ALA A 347 71.46 -72.91 121.19
CA ALA A 347 72.59 -73.79 120.88
C ALA A 347 73.80 -73.57 121.81
N ARG A 348 74.09 -72.32 122.20
CA ARG A 348 75.13 -72.01 123.20
C ARG A 348 74.74 -72.47 124.60
N GLU A 349 73.49 -72.25 125.02
CA GLU A 349 72.99 -72.71 126.33
C GLU A 349 72.97 -74.24 126.45
N THR A 350 72.68 -74.97 125.38
CA THR A 350 72.78 -76.44 125.39
C THR A 350 74.24 -76.89 125.47
N LEU A 351 75.16 -76.20 124.79
CA LEU A 351 76.62 -76.43 124.92
C LEU A 351 77.14 -76.11 126.32
N ASP A 352 76.69 -75.02 126.96
CA ASP A 352 77.13 -74.63 128.31
C ASP A 352 76.52 -75.53 129.39
N ARG A 353 75.27 -75.98 129.23
CA ARG A 353 74.70 -77.04 130.07
C ARG A 353 75.46 -78.36 129.92
N ALA A 354 75.87 -78.71 128.71
CA ALA A 354 76.71 -79.88 128.48
C ALA A 354 78.08 -79.72 129.17
N ARG A 355 78.73 -78.55 129.04
CA ARG A 355 80.00 -78.25 129.74
C ARG A 355 79.87 -78.31 131.25
N THR A 356 78.85 -77.67 131.83
CA THR A 356 78.64 -77.67 133.29
C THR A 356 78.35 -79.10 133.79
N LYS A 357 77.62 -79.90 133.02
CA LYS A 357 77.39 -81.32 133.34
C LYS A 357 78.67 -82.14 133.24
N SER A 358 79.49 -81.91 132.23
CA SER A 358 80.83 -82.52 132.12
C SER A 358 81.75 -82.11 133.28
N GLN A 359 81.75 -80.82 133.66
CA GLN A 359 82.54 -80.32 134.80
C GLN A 359 82.07 -80.93 136.12
N LYS A 360 80.75 -81.05 136.36
CA LYS A 360 80.21 -81.75 137.54
C LYS A 360 80.61 -83.23 137.57
N ILE A 361 80.68 -83.91 136.43
CA ILE A 361 81.17 -85.30 136.38
C ILE A 361 82.67 -85.34 136.71
N VAL A 362 83.47 -84.40 136.20
CA VAL A 362 84.90 -84.29 136.53
C VAL A 362 85.10 -84.00 138.02
N ASP A 363 84.41 -83.02 138.60
CA ASP A 363 84.52 -82.66 140.01
C ASP A 363 84.06 -83.82 140.91
N MET A 364 83.02 -84.58 140.52
CA MET A 364 82.55 -85.75 141.25
C MET A 364 83.55 -86.92 141.19
N VAL A 365 84.21 -87.14 140.05
CA VAL A 365 85.30 -88.12 139.91
C VAL A 365 86.53 -87.68 140.71
N THR A 366 86.83 -86.38 140.74
CA THR A 366 87.98 -85.81 141.47
C THR A 366 87.75 -85.84 142.98
N ALA A 367 86.52 -85.57 143.45
CA ALA A 367 86.13 -85.73 144.85
C ALA A 367 86.08 -87.20 145.29
N HIS A 368 85.64 -88.12 144.41
CA HIS A 368 85.70 -89.55 144.69
C HIS A 368 87.15 -90.06 144.79
N THR A 369 88.06 -89.58 143.93
CA THR A 369 89.50 -89.89 144.04
C THR A 369 90.15 -89.24 145.25
N ALA A 370 89.80 -88.00 145.62
CA ALA A 370 90.33 -87.32 146.80
C ALA A 370 89.88 -87.98 148.13
N ASN A 371 88.67 -88.53 148.20
CA ASN A 371 88.20 -89.26 149.37
C ASN A 371 88.84 -90.66 149.49
N VAL A 372 89.09 -91.36 148.38
CA VAL A 372 89.82 -92.65 148.40
C VAL A 372 91.28 -92.48 148.81
N VAL A 373 91.91 -91.33 148.51
CA VAL A 373 93.28 -91.03 148.93
C VAL A 373 93.39 -90.64 150.42
N ARG A 374 92.30 -90.18 151.04
CA ARG A 374 92.26 -89.84 152.48
C ARG A 374 91.91 -91.02 153.38
N ASP A 375 91.41 -92.12 152.81
CA ASP A 375 91.22 -93.43 153.46
C ASP A 375 92.50 -94.31 153.38
N ALA A 376 93.65 -93.76 152.95
CA ALA A 376 94.89 -94.50 152.73
C ALA A 376 96.13 -94.00 153.51
N ASP A 377 95.99 -93.00 154.40
CA ASP A 377 96.99 -92.56 155.40
C ASP A 377 96.31 -92.40 156.77
#